data_AF-A0A1Q2GWL8-F1
#
_entry.id   AF-A0A1Q2GWL8-F1
#
_cell.length_a   1.000
_cell.length_b   1.000
_cell.length_c   1.000
_cell.angle_alpha   90.00
_cell.angle_beta   90.00
_cell.angle_gamma   90.00
#
_symmetry.space_group_name_H-M   'P 1'
#
loop_
_entity.id
_entity.type
_entity.pdbx_description
1 polymer ?
#
loop_
_entity_poly.entity_id
_entity_poly.type
_entity_poly.pdbx_seq_one_letter_code
_entity_poly.pdbx_strand_id
1 'polypeptide(L)'
;MADSYKRRKGRCSIENHYYAVTICCISRKPLFTHFKNSHLIVQTLYEFSITQNLTTICYVVMPDHLHWIFKLTGSKPLSAVVGQFKSITTLKYNRLNQCNGALWQANFYDHSIKSDDDLINQARYIVANPLRAKLVERVGDYPYWNCIYLSP
;
A
#
# COMPACT_ATOMS: atom_id res chain seq x y z
N MET A 1 21.01 -15.19 -0.85
CA MET A 1 21.07 -13.83 -0.28
C MET A 1 21.95 -12.94 -1.16
N ALA A 2 21.55 -12.71 -2.41
CA ALA A 2 22.26 -11.84 -3.35
C ALA A 2 21.32 -11.56 -4.53
N ASP A 3 20.46 -10.54 -4.43
CA ASP A 3 19.85 -9.91 -5.62
C ASP A 3 19.04 -8.62 -5.35
N SER A 4 19.00 -8.11 -4.12
CA SER A 4 18.29 -6.87 -3.83
C SER A 4 19.13 -5.61 -4.06
N TYR A 5 20.45 -5.73 -4.20
CA TYR A 5 21.35 -4.58 -4.34
C TYR A 5 21.42 -4.06 -5.78
N LYS A 6 21.30 -4.95 -6.79
CA LYS A 6 21.39 -4.59 -8.22
C LYS A 6 20.16 -3.87 -8.80
N ARG A 7 19.04 -3.80 -8.08
CA ARG A 7 17.82 -3.09 -8.54
C ARG A 7 17.63 -1.68 -7.95
N ARG A 8 18.60 -1.19 -7.17
CA ARG A 8 18.52 0.09 -6.44
C ARG A 8 19.20 1.28 -7.13
N LYS A 9 20.11 1.04 -8.09
CA LYS A 9 20.76 2.11 -8.87
C LYS A 9 19.83 2.55 -10.00
N GLY A 10 19.19 3.71 -9.86
CA GLY A 10 18.50 4.40 -10.96
C GLY A 10 17.01 4.72 -10.80
N ARG A 11 16.36 4.42 -9.66
CA ARG A 11 14.98 4.87 -9.43
C ARG A 11 14.96 6.34 -9.01
N CYS A 12 14.99 7.24 -9.98
CA CYS A 12 14.59 8.62 -9.75
C CYS A 12 13.06 8.67 -9.66
N SER A 13 12.52 9.14 -8.53
CA SER A 13 11.08 9.42 -8.43
C SER A 13 10.75 10.63 -9.30
N ILE A 14 9.66 10.54 -10.05
CA ILE A 14 9.17 11.60 -10.92
C ILE A 14 8.03 12.28 -10.18
N GLU A 15 8.16 13.59 -9.98
CA GLU A 15 7.10 14.39 -9.40
C GLU A 15 5.86 14.37 -10.31
N ASN A 16 4.68 14.45 -9.70
CA ASN A 16 3.39 14.40 -10.40
C ASN A 16 3.12 13.09 -11.16
N HIS A 17 3.80 12.01 -10.78
CA HIS A 17 3.64 10.70 -11.41
C HIS A 17 2.92 9.70 -10.51
N TYR A 18 2.25 8.74 -11.14
CA TYR A 18 1.51 7.67 -10.46
C TYR A 18 2.40 6.46 -10.20
N TYR A 19 2.27 5.89 -9.01
CA TYR A 19 2.99 4.70 -8.60
C TYR A 19 2.02 3.67 -8.04
N ALA A 20 2.11 2.43 -8.52
CA ALA A 20 1.56 1.26 -7.84
C ALA A 20 2.62 0.66 -6.93
N VAL A 21 2.33 0.55 -5.64
CA VAL A 21 3.22 0.04 -4.60
C VAL A 21 2.60 -1.18 -3.93
N THR A 22 3.42 -2.18 -3.64
CA THR A 22 3.07 -3.32 -2.78
C THR A 22 3.99 -3.38 -1.57
N ILE A 23 3.40 -3.33 -0.36
CA ILE A 23 4.12 -3.41 0.91
C ILE A 23 3.71 -4.69 1.63
N CYS A 24 4.67 -5.59 1.83
CA CYS A 24 4.43 -6.91 2.41
C CYS A 24 4.71 -6.93 3.91
N CYS A 25 3.85 -7.59 4.71
CA CYS A 25 4.13 -7.91 6.10
C CYS A 25 5.37 -8.80 6.21
N ILE A 26 6.05 -8.72 7.36
CA ILE A 26 7.21 -9.56 7.65
C ILE A 26 6.87 -11.04 7.45
N SER A 27 7.72 -11.76 6.70
CA SER A 27 7.51 -13.16 6.32
C SER A 27 6.12 -13.48 5.73
N ARG A 28 5.43 -12.49 5.12
CA ARG A 28 4.07 -12.64 4.58
C ARG A 28 3.07 -13.16 5.64
N LYS A 29 3.29 -12.82 6.91
CA LYS A 29 2.36 -13.17 7.99
C LYS A 29 1.02 -12.44 7.82
N PRO A 30 -0.13 -13.09 8.03
CA PRO A 30 -1.46 -12.49 7.86
C PRO A 30 -1.87 -11.63 9.06
N LEU A 31 -1.13 -10.53 9.30
CA LEU A 31 -1.27 -9.66 10.47
C LEU A 31 -2.50 -8.72 10.41
N PHE A 32 -3.16 -8.64 9.26
CA PHE A 32 -4.36 -7.81 9.01
C PHE A 32 -5.64 -8.66 8.86
N THR A 33 -5.71 -9.79 9.58
CA THR A 33 -6.93 -10.60 9.70
C THR A 33 -7.90 -10.02 10.73
N HIS A 34 -7.38 -9.35 11.77
CA HIS A 34 -8.19 -8.70 12.79
C HIS A 34 -8.57 -7.27 12.37
N PHE A 35 -9.85 -6.91 12.52
CA PHE A 35 -10.41 -5.63 12.03
C PHE A 35 -9.61 -4.41 12.48
N LYS A 36 -9.20 -4.36 13.76
CA LYS A 36 -8.44 -3.23 14.32
C LYS A 36 -7.12 -2.99 13.57
N ASN A 37 -6.45 -4.05 13.12
CA ASN A 37 -5.18 -3.94 12.42
C ASN A 37 -5.40 -3.43 10.99
N SER A 38 -6.39 -3.96 10.26
CA SER A 38 -6.74 -3.46 8.93
C SER A 38 -7.21 -2.00 8.98
N HIS A 39 -8.06 -1.67 9.95
CA HIS A 39 -8.57 -0.31 10.15
C HIS A 39 -7.44 0.70 10.43
N LEU A 40 -6.45 0.32 11.23
CA LEU A 40 -5.27 1.15 11.50
C LEU A 40 -4.49 1.49 10.21
N ILE A 41 -4.34 0.53 9.29
CA ILE A 41 -3.69 0.76 8.00
C ILE A 41 -4.54 1.72 7.15
N VAL A 42 -5.85 1.46 7.03
CA VAL A 42 -6.79 2.31 6.29
C VAL A 42 -6.79 3.75 6.81
N GLN A 43 -6.88 3.93 8.12
CA GLN A 43 -6.87 5.24 8.75
C GLN A 43 -5.54 5.97 8.49
N THR A 44 -4.42 5.26 8.53
CA THR A 44 -3.11 5.87 8.26
C THR A 44 -2.96 6.25 6.78
N LEU A 45 -3.54 5.49 5.84
CA LEU A 45 -3.59 5.87 4.42
C LEU A 45 -4.39 7.17 4.20
N TYR A 46 -5.54 7.29 4.87
CA TYR A 46 -6.34 8.49 4.84
C TYR A 46 -5.58 9.71 5.40
N GLU A 47 -4.96 9.59 6.57
CA GLU A 47 -4.11 10.64 7.15
C GLU A 47 -2.96 11.04 6.21
N PHE A 48 -2.33 10.08 5.53
CA PHE A 48 -1.27 10.34 4.56
C PHE A 48 -1.77 11.12 3.34
N SER A 49 -2.97 10.84 2.85
CA SER A 49 -3.55 11.55 1.72
C SER A 49 -3.86 13.02 2.00
N ILE A 50 -4.00 13.39 3.28
CA ILE A 50 -4.25 14.77 3.71
C ILE A 50 -2.94 15.49 4.04
N THR A 51 -2.01 14.79 4.71
CA THR A 51 -0.83 15.43 5.32
C THR A 51 0.42 15.37 4.46
N GLN A 52 0.49 14.45 3.51
CA GLN A 52 1.59 14.36 2.57
C GLN A 52 1.16 14.96 1.24
N ASN A 53 2.09 15.57 0.52
CA ASN A 53 1.92 15.94 -0.89
C ASN A 53 1.85 14.65 -1.74
N LEU A 54 0.77 13.89 -1.58
CA LEU A 54 0.40 12.73 -2.37
C LEU A 54 -1.11 12.66 -2.50
N THR A 55 -1.59 12.04 -3.58
CA THR A 55 -3.02 11.78 -3.77
C THR A 55 -3.23 10.27 -3.89
N THR A 56 -3.96 9.68 -2.95
CA THR A 56 -4.31 8.27 -3.03
C THR A 56 -5.38 8.06 -4.09
N ILE A 57 -5.12 7.13 -5.02
CA ILE A 57 -6.04 6.78 -6.11
C ILE A 57 -6.79 5.50 -5.76
N CYS A 58 -6.09 4.48 -5.28
CA CYS A 58 -6.69 3.21 -4.95
C CYS A 58 -5.85 2.45 -3.93
N TYR A 59 -6.46 1.66 -3.06
CA TYR A 59 -5.76 0.72 -2.22
C TYR A 59 -6.61 -0.52 -1.92
N VAL A 60 -5.94 -1.60 -1.52
CA VAL A 60 -6.54 -2.73 -0.80
C VAL A 60 -5.56 -3.23 0.27
N VAL A 61 -6.04 -3.33 1.50
CA VAL A 61 -5.32 -3.98 2.60
C VAL A 61 -5.69 -5.45 2.57
N MET A 62 -4.78 -6.30 2.10
CA MET A 62 -4.91 -7.75 2.14
C MET A 62 -4.42 -8.29 3.50
N PRO A 63 -4.71 -9.55 3.87
CA PRO A 63 -4.33 -10.08 5.19
C PRO A 63 -2.84 -9.94 5.56
N ASP A 64 -1.93 -10.02 4.58
CA ASP A 64 -0.48 -10.02 4.78
C ASP A 64 0.26 -8.95 3.95
N HIS A 65 -0.45 -8.03 3.28
CA HIS A 65 0.16 -6.97 2.49
C HIS A 65 -0.81 -5.85 2.14
N LEU A 66 -0.28 -4.72 1.69
CA LEU A 66 -1.01 -3.59 1.14
C LEU A 66 -0.66 -3.42 -0.34
N HIS A 67 -1.68 -3.28 -1.19
CA HIS A 67 -1.53 -2.68 -2.52
C HIS A 67 -2.02 -1.23 -2.46
N TRP A 68 -1.23 -0.29 -2.99
CA TRP A 68 -1.53 1.13 -2.93
C TRP A 68 -1.10 1.84 -4.20
N ILE A 69 -2.03 2.53 -4.84
CA ILE A 69 -1.80 3.39 -5.99
C ILE A 69 -1.98 4.83 -5.55
N PHE A 70 -0.98 5.66 -5.79
CA PHE A 70 -1.02 7.08 -5.48
C PHE A 70 -0.20 7.90 -6.47
N LYS A 71 -0.56 9.18 -6.59
CA LYS A 71 0.23 10.21 -7.25
C LYS A 71 1.17 10.84 -6.24
N LEU A 72 2.46 10.92 -6.55
CA LEU A 72 3.38 11.78 -5.80
C LEU A 72 3.17 13.23 -6.27
N THR A 73 2.81 14.14 -5.37
CA THR A 73 2.57 15.56 -5.71
C THR A 73 3.56 16.51 -5.03
N GLY A 74 4.60 15.98 -4.38
CA GLY A 74 5.69 16.78 -3.82
C GLY A 74 7.07 16.19 -4.11
N SER A 75 8.10 16.86 -3.63
CA SER A 75 9.51 16.57 -3.92
C SER A 75 10.10 15.38 -3.15
N LYS A 76 9.36 14.77 -2.22
CA LYS A 76 9.84 13.60 -1.47
C LYS A 76 9.94 12.39 -2.42
N PRO A 77 11.06 11.65 -2.41
CA PRO A 77 11.17 10.44 -3.20
C PRO A 77 10.20 9.36 -2.70
N LEU A 78 9.78 8.47 -3.60
CA LEU A 78 8.86 7.36 -3.32
C LEU A 78 9.28 6.54 -2.09
N SER A 79 10.58 6.23 -1.99
CA SER A 79 11.15 5.47 -0.88
C SER A 79 11.00 6.17 0.47
N ALA A 80 11.06 7.51 0.51
CA ALA A 80 10.85 8.27 1.74
C ALA A 80 9.38 8.24 2.17
N VAL A 81 8.44 8.38 1.22
CA VAL A 81 7.00 8.29 1.51
C VAL A 81 6.65 6.90 2.04
N VAL A 82 7.07 5.84 1.33
CA VAL A 82 6.81 4.45 1.75
C VAL A 82 7.52 4.13 3.07
N GLY A 83 8.75 4.62 3.27
CA GLY A 83 9.49 4.45 4.52
C GLY A 83 8.76 5.10 5.70
N GLN A 84 8.30 6.34 5.54
CA GLN A 84 7.54 7.06 6.57
C GLN A 84 6.24 6.32 6.92
N PHE A 85 5.50 5.86 5.91
CA PHE A 85 4.28 5.08 6.10
C PHE A 85 4.54 3.81 6.91
N LYS A 86 5.57 3.06 6.54
CA LYS A 86 5.97 1.82 7.23
C LYS A 86 6.37 2.07 8.68
N SER A 87 7.12 3.14 8.95
CA SER A 87 7.53 3.50 10.30
C SER A 87 6.34 3.84 11.19
N ILE A 88 5.44 4.71 10.70
CA ILE A 88 4.25 5.15 11.47
C ILE A 88 3.32 3.97 11.75
N THR A 89 3.00 3.18 10.72
CA THR A 89 2.12 2.01 10.87
C THR A 89 2.73 0.94 11.78
N THR A 90 4.04 0.71 11.72
CA THR A 90 4.72 -0.22 12.65
C THR A 90 4.59 0.24 14.10
N LEU A 91 4.82 1.52 14.37
CA LEU A 91 4.68 2.09 15.71
C LEU A 91 3.24 1.94 16.24
N LYS A 92 2.25 2.37 15.43
CA LYS A 92 0.84 2.29 15.82
C LYS A 92 0.41 0.83 16.04
N TYR A 93 0.82 -0.09 15.15
CA TYR A 93 0.50 -1.51 15.26
C TYR A 93 1.07 -2.14 16.53
N ASN A 94 2.35 -1.88 16.82
CA ASN A 94 3.03 -2.40 18.01
C ASN A 94 2.36 -1.91 19.30
N ARG A 95 1.99 -0.63 19.36
CA ARG A 95 1.22 -0.07 20.48
C ARG A 95 -0.14 -0.74 20.63
N LEU A 96 -0.88 -0.89 19.53
CA LEU A 96 -2.23 -1.47 19.53
C LEU A 96 -2.22 -2.95 19.99
N ASN A 97 -1.20 -3.71 19.58
CA ASN A 97 -1.10 -5.15 19.85
C ASN A 97 -0.20 -5.47 21.05
N GLN A 98 0.29 -4.45 21.78
CA GLN A 98 1.21 -4.59 22.92
C GLN A 98 2.42 -5.47 22.61
N CYS A 99 2.95 -5.34 21.39
CA CYS A 99 4.07 -6.14 20.90
C CYS A 99 5.21 -5.24 20.41
N ASN A 100 6.36 -5.86 20.15
CA ASN A 100 7.53 -5.19 19.59
C ASN A 100 8.01 -5.95 18.35
N GLY A 101 8.60 -5.24 17.39
CA GLY A 101 9.22 -5.84 16.21
C GLY A 101 8.83 -5.17 14.89
N ALA A 102 9.25 -5.79 13.79
CA ALA A 102 8.96 -5.33 12.45
C ALA A 102 7.57 -5.77 11.99
N LEU A 103 6.76 -4.83 11.52
CA LEU A 103 5.49 -5.12 10.85
C LEU A 103 5.72 -5.49 9.38
N TRP A 104 6.61 -4.78 8.71
CA TRP A 104 6.83 -4.86 7.26
C TRP A 104 8.18 -5.49 6.91
N GLN A 105 8.27 -6.08 5.71
CA GLN A 105 9.55 -6.40 5.10
C GLN A 105 10.38 -5.14 4.84
N ALA A 106 11.71 -5.24 4.74
CA ALA A 106 12.57 -4.08 4.52
C ALA A 106 12.30 -3.38 3.16
N ASN A 107 12.12 -4.16 2.10
CA ASN A 107 11.85 -3.65 0.75
C ASN A 107 10.34 -3.47 0.49
N PHE A 108 10.00 -2.85 -0.62
CA PHE A 108 8.67 -2.81 -1.22
C PHE A 108 8.80 -3.02 -2.73
N TYR A 109 7.70 -3.38 -3.38
CA TYR A 109 7.62 -3.42 -4.84
C TYR A 109 6.94 -2.15 -5.34
N ASP A 110 7.41 -1.60 -6.45
CA ASP A 110 6.82 -0.44 -7.10
C ASP A 110 6.85 -0.57 -8.62
N HIS A 111 5.87 0.06 -9.24
CA HIS A 111 5.76 0.24 -10.69
C HIS A 111 5.28 1.67 -10.99
N SER A 112 5.92 2.30 -11.98
CA SER A 112 5.59 3.64 -12.47
C SER A 112 4.50 3.53 -13.52
N ILE A 113 3.35 4.17 -13.31
CA ILE A 113 2.19 4.09 -14.20
C ILE A 113 2.23 5.23 -15.21
N LYS A 114 2.32 4.89 -16.49
CA LYS A 114 2.63 5.85 -17.58
C LYS A 114 1.43 6.34 -18.38
N SER A 115 0.27 5.72 -18.23
CA SER A 115 -0.96 6.10 -18.93
C SER A 115 -2.19 5.92 -18.04
N ASP A 116 -3.26 6.63 -18.38
CA ASP A 116 -4.53 6.54 -17.66
C ASP A 116 -5.18 5.16 -17.81
N ASP A 117 -5.03 4.51 -18.96
CA ASP A 117 -5.51 3.14 -19.18
C ASP A 117 -4.79 2.14 -18.25
N ASP A 118 -3.47 2.24 -18.11
CA ASP A 118 -2.72 1.41 -17.17
C ASP A 118 -3.15 1.72 -15.73
N LEU A 119 -3.37 2.99 -15.39
CA LEU A 119 -3.86 3.40 -14.07
C LEU A 119 -5.19 2.73 -13.70
N ILE A 120 -6.17 2.79 -14.61
CA ILE A 120 -7.49 2.21 -14.40
C ILE A 120 -7.41 0.68 -14.34
N ASN A 121 -6.61 0.06 -15.21
CA ASN A 121 -6.43 -1.40 -15.23
C ASN A 121 -5.78 -1.90 -13.93
N GLN A 122 -4.74 -1.24 -13.44
CA GLN A 122 -4.12 -1.55 -12.16
C GLN A 122 -5.10 -1.35 -10.99
N ALA A 123 -5.89 -0.27 -11.01
CA ALA A 123 -6.89 -0.01 -9.99
C ALA A 123 -7.96 -1.12 -9.92
N ARG A 124 -8.52 -1.52 -11.07
CA ARG A 124 -9.46 -2.66 -11.15
C ARG A 124 -8.82 -3.95 -10.67
N TYR A 125 -7.58 -4.20 -11.06
CA TYR A 125 -6.84 -5.39 -10.66
C TYR A 125 -6.72 -5.48 -9.13
N ILE A 126 -6.27 -4.41 -8.47
CA ILE A 126 -6.06 -4.47 -7.01
C ILE A 126 -7.37 -4.56 -6.25
N VAL A 127 -8.44 -3.88 -6.69
CA VAL A 127 -9.77 -3.97 -6.07
C VAL A 127 -10.35 -5.39 -6.19
N ALA A 128 -10.05 -6.11 -7.26
CA ALA A 128 -10.47 -7.50 -7.45
C ALA A 128 -9.63 -8.52 -6.64
N ASN A 129 -8.55 -8.12 -5.96
CA ASN A 129 -7.68 -9.07 -5.26
C ASN A 129 -8.35 -9.85 -4.13
N PRO A 130 -9.24 -9.28 -3.29
CA PRO A 130 -9.96 -10.05 -2.28
C PRO A 130 -10.78 -11.20 -2.87
N LEU A 131 -11.43 -10.95 -4.01
CA LEU A 131 -12.18 -11.97 -4.77
C LEU A 131 -11.24 -13.06 -5.31
N ARG A 132 -10.13 -12.66 -5.96
CA ARG A 132 -9.12 -13.60 -6.51
C ARG A 132 -8.49 -14.46 -5.42
N ALA A 133 -8.31 -13.90 -4.22
CA ALA A 133 -7.79 -14.58 -3.05
C ALA A 133 -8.86 -15.41 -2.31
N LYS A 134 -10.11 -15.44 -2.79
CA LYS A 134 -11.25 -16.14 -2.19
C LYS A 134 -11.54 -15.71 -0.75
N LEU A 135 -11.28 -14.44 -0.43
CA LEU A 135 -11.64 -13.87 0.87
C LEU A 135 -13.13 -13.50 0.95
N VAL A 136 -13.73 -13.24 -0.21
CA VAL A 136 -15.13 -12.83 -0.40
C VAL A 136 -15.66 -13.35 -1.73
N GLU A 137 -16.96 -13.52 -1.86
CA GLU A 137 -17.62 -13.87 -3.13
C GLU A 137 -17.93 -12.64 -3.99
N ARG A 138 -18.10 -11.47 -3.36
CA ARG A 138 -18.30 -10.19 -4.02
C ARG A 138 -17.30 -9.17 -3.49
N VAL A 139 -16.76 -8.34 -4.38
CA VAL A 139 -15.77 -7.31 -4.02
C VAL A 139 -16.30 -6.35 -2.93
N GLY A 140 -17.58 -5.98 -2.99
CA GLY A 140 -18.22 -5.09 -2.01
C GLY A 140 -18.29 -5.65 -0.59
N ASP A 141 -18.12 -6.97 -0.41
CA ASP A 141 -18.13 -7.60 0.91
C ASP A 141 -16.79 -7.45 1.64
N TYR A 142 -15.73 -7.00 0.93
CA TYR A 142 -14.43 -6.75 1.54
C TYR A 142 -14.29 -5.28 1.95
N PRO A 143 -14.21 -4.95 3.25
CA PRO A 143 -14.33 -3.56 3.69
C PRO A 143 -13.02 -2.76 3.65
N TYR A 144 -11.90 -3.37 3.27
CA TYR A 144 -10.56 -2.76 3.40
C TYR A 144 -9.94 -2.33 2.06
N TRP A 145 -10.75 -1.79 1.16
CA TRP A 145 -10.30 -1.18 -0.09
C TRP A 145 -11.03 0.14 -0.36
N ASN A 146 -10.42 0.99 -1.19
CA ASN A 146 -11.07 2.17 -1.75
C ASN A 146 -10.46 2.47 -3.13
N CYS A 147 -11.23 3.07 -4.04
CA CYS A 147 -10.78 3.43 -5.38
C CYS A 147 -11.57 4.65 -5.88
N ILE A 148 -10.90 5.69 -6.38
CA ILE A 148 -11.61 6.87 -6.90
C ILE A 148 -12.43 6.57 -8.16
N TYR A 149 -12.13 5.47 -8.86
CA TYR A 149 -12.82 5.07 -10.11
C TYR A 149 -13.99 4.11 -9.86
N LEU A 150 -14.15 3.59 -8.64
CA LEU A 150 -15.13 2.57 -8.31
C LEU A 150 -15.83 2.96 -7.02
N SER A 151 -17.15 3.04 -7.06
CA SER A 151 -17.93 3.15 -5.83
C SER A 151 -18.11 1.74 -5.23
N PRO A 152 -17.89 1.57 -3.91
CA PRO A 152 -18.12 0.29 -3.23
C PRO A 152 -19.59 -0.13 -3.25
#